data_AF-A0A9N7VPB3-F1
#
_entry.id   AF-A0A9N7VPB3-F1
#
_cell.length_a   1.000
_cell.length_b   1.000
_cell.length_c   1.000
_cell.angle_alpha   90.00
_cell.angle_beta   90.00
_cell.angle_gamma   90.00
#
_symmetry.space_group_name_H-M   'P 1'
#
loop_
_entity.id
_entity.type
_entity.pdbx_description
1 polymer ?
#
loop_
_entity_poly.entity_id
_entity_poly.type
_entity_poly.pdbx_seq_one_letter_code
_entity_poly.pdbx_strand_id
1 'polypeptide(L)'
;MNIIHPEVTDQFLQDTLDALFNIMMENSDSDTFDTLVFDALVFIIGLIADRKFQHFNPVLETYIRKHFSATLAYTKLTKVLKNYVDNAEKLTEQLLKAMKALEYIFKFIVRSRVLFNQLYENKGEADFMESLRNLFTSFNEMMNSNSENTGMVKGAALKYVPTIVNDVKLVFDPKELSKLFTEFILKVPLGRLVKQKLECLIDIVHSDLFAHHDCREILLPLMTEQLKFHLEKREEPKACCQLLSDILEVLYRKDVGPTQWHVQIIMEKLLRTVNRTVITMGRDSPHIYCNTDAALIRCLPCPLLHSSSSSSSSSSLTYSLSCSEVILELLSVSQSKGIRAKPIP
;
A
#
# COMPACT_ATOMS: atom_id res chain seq x y z
N MET A 1 -24.34 -29.45 -20.09
CA MET A 1 -23.51 -28.36 -19.52
C MET A 1 -24.06 -27.08 -20.10
N ASN A 2 -24.97 -26.43 -19.35
CA ASN A 2 -25.72 -25.30 -19.88
C ASN A 2 -24.77 -24.14 -20.16
N ILE A 3 -24.76 -23.69 -21.40
CA ILE A 3 -24.09 -22.47 -21.83
C ILE A 3 -24.91 -21.33 -21.23
N ILE A 4 -24.52 -20.89 -20.04
CA ILE A 4 -25.03 -19.63 -19.50
C ILE A 4 -24.39 -18.55 -20.36
N HIS A 5 -25.21 -17.84 -21.13
CA HIS A 5 -24.76 -16.73 -21.95
C HIS A 5 -24.17 -15.64 -21.04
N PRO A 6 -22.97 -15.10 -21.34
CA PRO A 6 -22.32 -14.07 -20.53
C PRO A 6 -23.24 -12.90 -20.20
N GLU A 7 -24.03 -12.45 -21.19
CA GLU A 7 -25.00 -11.35 -21.06
C GLU A 7 -26.10 -11.62 -20.01
N VAL A 8 -26.53 -12.87 -19.83
CA VAL A 8 -27.58 -13.23 -18.86
C VAL A 8 -27.02 -13.20 -17.43
N THR A 9 -25.77 -13.64 -17.27
CA THR A 9 -25.05 -13.55 -15.99
C THR A 9 -24.72 -12.10 -15.60
N ASP A 10 -24.36 -11.28 -16.58
CA ASP A 10 -24.03 -9.86 -16.36
C ASP A 10 -25.28 -9.09 -15.88
N GLN A 11 -26.42 -9.32 -16.54
CA GLN A 11 -27.70 -8.76 -16.13
C GLN A 11 -28.12 -9.24 -14.73
N PHE A 12 -27.93 -10.53 -14.42
CA PHE A 12 -28.31 -11.09 -13.12
C PHE A 12 -27.50 -10.48 -11.96
N LEU A 13 -26.19 -10.30 -12.13
CA LEU A 13 -25.34 -9.68 -11.10
C LEU A 13 -25.77 -8.22 -10.86
N GLN A 14 -26.02 -7.48 -11.94
CA GLN A 14 -26.52 -6.11 -11.86
C GLN A 14 -27.87 -6.04 -11.12
N ASP A 15 -28.87 -6.83 -11.54
CA ASP A 15 -30.20 -6.84 -10.93
C ASP A 15 -30.15 -7.20 -9.44
N THR A 16 -29.27 -8.14 -9.08
CA THR A 16 -29.05 -8.55 -7.68
C THR A 16 -28.46 -7.42 -6.85
N LEU A 17 -27.41 -6.75 -7.36
CA LEU A 17 -26.77 -5.65 -6.65
C LEU A 17 -27.69 -4.44 -6.53
N ASP A 18 -28.43 -4.11 -7.60
CA ASP A 18 -29.43 -3.03 -7.58
C ASP A 18 -30.52 -3.32 -6.55
N ALA A 19 -31.05 -4.54 -6.49
CA ALA A 19 -32.02 -4.93 -5.46
C ALA A 19 -31.46 -4.79 -4.04
N LEU A 20 -30.22 -5.22 -3.80
CA LEU A 20 -29.55 -5.09 -2.50
C LEU A 20 -29.40 -3.63 -2.06
N PHE A 21 -28.93 -2.76 -2.95
CA PHE A 21 -28.77 -1.34 -2.63
C PHE A 21 -30.11 -0.61 -2.51
N ASN A 22 -31.13 -0.98 -3.29
CA ASN A 22 -32.48 -0.44 -3.13
C ASN A 22 -33.05 -0.78 -1.75
N ILE A 23 -32.92 -2.03 -1.27
CA ILE A 23 -33.33 -2.42 0.09
C ILE A 23 -32.63 -1.56 1.15
N MET A 24 -31.33 -1.33 0.98
CA MET A 24 -30.54 -0.49 1.89
C MET A 24 -31.01 0.99 1.88
N MET A 25 -31.43 1.51 0.72
CA MET A 25 -31.86 2.91 0.58
C MET A 25 -33.32 3.14 1.00
N GLU A 26 -34.24 2.20 0.72
CA GLU A 26 -35.66 2.29 1.10
C GLU A 26 -35.88 2.27 2.62
N ASN A 27 -34.94 1.69 3.36
CA ASN A 27 -34.95 1.63 4.82
C ASN A 27 -33.92 2.58 5.43
N SER A 28 -33.76 3.78 4.87
CA SER A 28 -32.71 4.74 5.27
C SER A 28 -32.74 5.11 6.76
N ASP A 29 -33.93 5.15 7.35
CA ASP A 29 -34.17 5.62 8.73
C ASP A 29 -33.88 4.55 9.78
N SER A 30 -33.56 3.32 9.35
CA SER A 30 -33.20 2.21 10.22
C SER A 30 -31.93 1.52 9.76
N ASP A 31 -31.16 1.01 10.72
CA ASP A 31 -29.97 0.19 10.44
C ASP A 31 -30.31 -1.31 10.32
N THR A 32 -31.60 -1.68 10.38
CA THR A 32 -32.05 -3.09 10.46
C THR A 32 -31.47 -3.96 9.35
N PHE A 33 -31.42 -3.46 8.12
CA PHE A 33 -30.99 -4.24 6.96
C PHE A 33 -29.54 -3.97 6.54
N ASP A 34 -28.90 -2.94 7.08
CA ASP A 34 -27.57 -2.49 6.62
C ASP A 34 -26.53 -3.60 6.74
N THR A 35 -26.52 -4.30 7.88
CA THR A 35 -25.63 -5.44 8.13
C THR A 35 -25.94 -6.63 7.20
N LEU A 36 -27.21 -6.92 6.97
CA LEU A 36 -27.62 -8.05 6.11
C LEU A 36 -27.25 -7.81 4.65
N VAL A 37 -27.44 -6.59 4.15
CA VAL A 37 -27.05 -6.20 2.79
C VAL A 37 -25.52 -6.20 2.67
N PHE A 38 -24.80 -5.70 3.68
CA PHE A 38 -23.34 -5.74 3.71
C PHE A 38 -22.81 -7.17 3.66
N ASP A 39 -23.37 -8.09 4.45
CA ASP A 39 -22.98 -9.51 4.42
C ASP A 39 -23.26 -10.17 3.07
N ALA A 40 -24.40 -9.87 2.45
CA ALA A 40 -24.72 -10.35 1.11
C ALA A 40 -23.72 -9.81 0.06
N LEU A 41 -23.35 -8.54 0.15
CA LEU A 41 -22.37 -7.91 -0.73
C LEU A 41 -20.98 -8.56 -0.55
N VAL A 42 -20.53 -8.75 0.68
CA VAL A 42 -19.26 -9.43 1.00
C VAL A 42 -19.27 -10.86 0.46
N PHE A 43 -20.40 -11.56 0.56
CA PHE A 43 -20.55 -12.90 0.02
C PHE A 43 -20.44 -12.92 -1.51
N ILE A 44 -21.16 -12.04 -2.22
CA ILE A 44 -21.11 -11.93 -3.69
C ILE A 44 -19.67 -11.61 -4.16
N ILE A 45 -19.02 -10.61 -3.56
CA ILE A 45 -17.64 -10.25 -3.88
C ILE A 45 -16.70 -11.43 -3.61
N GLY A 46 -16.89 -12.13 -2.48
CA GLY A 46 -16.13 -13.32 -2.12
C GLY A 46 -16.28 -14.46 -3.13
N LEU A 47 -17.46 -14.63 -3.72
CA LEU A 47 -17.68 -15.59 -4.82
C LEU A 47 -16.91 -15.16 -6.07
N ILE A 48 -16.96 -13.89 -6.46
CA ILE A 48 -16.27 -13.37 -7.67
C ILE A 48 -14.74 -13.45 -7.53
N ALA A 49 -14.23 -13.28 -6.31
CA ALA A 49 -12.79 -13.39 -6.03
C ALA A 49 -12.24 -14.81 -6.18
N ASP A 50 -13.09 -15.85 -6.12
CA ASP A 50 -12.69 -17.24 -6.37
C ASP A 50 -12.20 -17.40 -7.82
N ARG A 51 -11.08 -18.09 -8.01
CA ARG A 51 -10.46 -18.35 -9.33
C ARG A 51 -11.45 -18.87 -10.38
N LYS A 52 -12.48 -19.60 -9.96
CA LYS A 52 -13.54 -20.11 -10.84
C LYS A 52 -14.39 -18.99 -11.46
N PHE A 53 -14.54 -17.87 -10.78
CA PHE A 53 -15.44 -16.76 -11.12
C PHE A 53 -14.69 -15.46 -11.43
N GLN A 54 -13.36 -15.45 -11.46
CA GLN A 54 -12.55 -14.24 -11.70
C GLN A 54 -12.81 -13.53 -13.04
N HIS A 55 -13.37 -14.24 -14.02
CA HIS A 55 -13.79 -13.64 -15.30
C HIS A 55 -14.97 -12.67 -15.14
N PHE A 56 -15.65 -12.65 -13.99
CA PHE A 56 -16.69 -11.68 -13.64
C PHE A 56 -16.14 -10.38 -13.02
N ASN A 57 -14.85 -10.28 -12.70
CA ASN A 57 -14.28 -9.02 -12.19
C ASN A 57 -14.57 -7.82 -13.12
N PRO A 58 -14.35 -7.90 -14.45
CA PRO A 58 -14.66 -6.79 -15.35
C PRO A 58 -16.14 -6.39 -15.36
N VAL A 59 -17.04 -7.34 -15.08
CA VAL A 59 -18.49 -7.12 -15.01
C VAL A 59 -18.83 -6.32 -13.76
N LEU A 60 -18.30 -6.74 -12.60
CA LEU A 60 -18.45 -6.00 -11.34
C LEU A 60 -17.88 -4.58 -11.44
N GLU A 61 -16.70 -4.43 -12.04
CA GLU A 61 -16.06 -3.13 -12.31
C GLU A 61 -16.94 -2.24 -13.20
N THR A 62 -17.53 -2.82 -14.25
CA THR A 62 -18.43 -2.09 -15.16
C THR A 62 -19.71 -1.67 -14.44
N TYR A 63 -20.28 -2.54 -13.60
CA TYR A 63 -21.44 -2.20 -12.78
C TYR A 63 -21.14 -1.02 -11.86
N ILE A 64 -20.08 -1.09 -11.05
CA ILE A 64 -19.67 0.00 -10.14
C ILE A 64 -19.50 1.31 -10.92
N ARG A 65 -18.80 1.26 -12.06
CA ARG A 65 -18.48 2.47 -12.82
C ARG A 65 -19.69 3.07 -13.55
N LYS A 66 -20.57 2.25 -14.14
CA LYS A 66 -21.61 2.72 -15.08
C LYS A 66 -23.04 2.62 -14.57
N HIS A 67 -23.36 1.64 -13.73
CA HIS A 67 -24.75 1.30 -13.38
C HIS A 67 -25.10 1.63 -11.93
N PHE A 68 -24.12 1.52 -11.02
CA PHE A 68 -24.33 1.83 -9.62
C PHE A 68 -24.76 3.30 -9.41
N SER A 69 -25.82 3.49 -8.63
CA SER A 69 -26.53 4.77 -8.48
C SER A 69 -26.88 5.15 -7.02
N ALA A 70 -26.54 4.32 -6.03
CA ALA A 70 -26.89 4.58 -4.63
C ALA A 70 -25.97 5.65 -4.01
N THR A 71 -26.46 6.89 -3.93
CA THR A 71 -25.69 8.09 -3.52
C THR A 71 -25.40 8.18 -2.02
N LEU A 72 -26.18 7.47 -1.19
CA LEU A 72 -26.02 7.45 0.27
C LEU A 72 -25.44 6.13 0.80
N ALA A 73 -25.13 5.16 -0.07
CA ALA A 73 -24.59 3.88 0.35
C ALA A 73 -23.24 4.02 1.09
N TYR A 74 -22.42 5.03 0.77
CA TYR A 74 -21.14 5.25 1.45
C TYR A 74 -21.27 5.40 2.97
N THR A 75 -22.34 6.05 3.47
CA THR A 75 -22.53 6.27 4.92
C THR A 75 -22.80 4.94 5.63
N LYS A 76 -23.73 4.15 5.08
CA LYS A 76 -24.14 2.85 5.63
C LYS A 76 -23.02 1.80 5.53
N LEU A 77 -22.37 1.69 4.36
CA LEU A 77 -21.26 0.75 4.16
C LEU A 77 -20.07 1.05 5.09
N THR A 78 -19.68 2.32 5.21
CA THR A 78 -18.58 2.73 6.11
C THR A 78 -18.93 2.45 7.56
N LYS A 79 -20.17 2.74 7.97
CA LYS A 79 -20.68 2.49 9.33
C LYS A 79 -20.67 1.00 9.68
N VAL A 80 -21.17 0.13 8.80
CA VAL A 80 -21.18 -1.33 9.05
C VAL A 80 -19.75 -1.88 9.10
N LEU A 81 -18.89 -1.48 8.15
CA LEU A 81 -17.49 -1.88 8.16
C LEU A 81 -16.78 -1.43 9.45
N LYS A 82 -16.99 -0.19 9.89
CA LYS A 82 -16.45 0.31 11.16
C LYS A 82 -16.93 -0.55 12.33
N ASN A 83 -18.22 -0.86 12.41
CA ASN A 83 -18.77 -1.73 13.46
C ASN A 83 -18.13 -3.13 13.47
N TYR A 84 -17.79 -3.68 12.30
CA TYR A 84 -17.08 -4.96 12.22
C TYR A 84 -15.66 -4.85 12.79
N VAL A 85 -14.95 -3.76 12.46
CA VAL A 85 -13.60 -3.50 12.96
C VAL A 85 -13.60 -3.24 14.47
N ASP A 86 -14.53 -2.42 14.98
CA ASP A 86 -14.68 -2.13 16.41
C ASP A 86 -14.93 -3.41 17.23
N ASN A 87 -15.66 -4.36 16.66
CA ASN A 87 -16.02 -5.63 17.28
C ASN A 87 -15.21 -6.81 16.74
N ALA A 88 -13.97 -6.57 16.27
CA ALA A 88 -13.15 -7.56 15.58
C ALA A 88 -13.00 -8.89 16.33
N GLU A 89 -12.98 -8.89 17.67
CA GLU A 89 -12.88 -10.11 18.47
C GLU A 89 -14.13 -11.00 18.35
N LYS A 90 -15.32 -10.40 18.35
CA LYS A 90 -16.60 -11.11 18.29
C LYS A 90 -16.99 -11.47 16.86
N LEU A 91 -16.64 -10.61 15.91
CA LEU A 91 -17.00 -10.73 14.49
C LEU A 91 -15.80 -11.15 13.62
N THR A 92 -14.86 -11.92 14.19
CA THR A 92 -13.57 -12.25 13.54
C THR A 92 -13.77 -12.85 12.15
N GLU A 93 -14.71 -13.79 11.99
CA GLU A 93 -14.95 -14.47 10.71
C GLU A 93 -15.60 -13.55 9.67
N GLN A 94 -16.60 -12.77 10.07
CA GLN A 94 -17.29 -11.80 9.22
C GLN A 94 -16.32 -10.72 8.77
N LEU A 95 -15.53 -10.18 9.70
CA LEU A 95 -14.52 -9.18 9.42
C LEU A 95 -13.43 -9.73 8.49
N LEU A 96 -12.98 -10.98 8.67
CA LEU A 96 -12.00 -11.58 7.77
C LEU A 96 -12.54 -11.71 6.33
N LYS A 97 -13.82 -12.07 6.15
CA LYS A 97 -14.46 -12.09 4.83
C LYS A 97 -14.56 -10.67 4.25
N ALA A 98 -14.98 -9.70 5.06
CA ALA A 98 -15.05 -8.29 4.66
C ALA A 98 -13.67 -7.74 4.25
N MET A 99 -12.61 -8.07 4.98
CA MET A 99 -11.23 -7.67 4.63
C MET A 99 -10.80 -8.22 3.27
N LYS A 100 -11.16 -9.45 2.92
CA LYS A 100 -10.85 -10.03 1.60
C LYS A 100 -11.63 -9.35 0.46
N ALA A 101 -12.79 -8.79 0.76
CA ALA A 101 -13.63 -8.04 -0.18
C ALA A 101 -13.36 -6.52 -0.15
N LEU A 102 -12.41 -6.06 0.69
CA LEU A 102 -12.25 -4.66 1.07
C LEU A 102 -12.04 -3.72 -0.12
N GLU A 103 -11.27 -4.16 -1.12
CA GLU A 103 -11.02 -3.40 -2.34
C GLU A 103 -12.34 -3.00 -3.03
N TYR A 104 -13.22 -3.95 -3.30
CA TYR A 104 -14.51 -3.68 -3.93
C TYR A 104 -15.49 -2.94 -3.01
N ILE A 105 -15.47 -3.22 -1.71
CA ILE A 105 -16.26 -2.45 -0.73
C ILE A 105 -15.89 -0.97 -0.82
N PHE A 106 -14.60 -0.65 -0.86
CA PHE A 106 -14.14 0.73 -1.00
C PHE A 106 -14.46 1.32 -2.38
N LYS A 107 -14.42 0.54 -3.46
CA LYS A 107 -14.91 1.01 -4.78
C LYS A 107 -16.38 1.44 -4.73
N PHE A 108 -17.24 0.70 -4.03
CA PHE A 108 -18.63 1.11 -3.81
C PHE A 108 -18.74 2.38 -2.95
N ILE A 109 -18.00 2.47 -1.84
CA ILE A 109 -17.99 3.65 -0.96
C ILE A 109 -17.54 4.90 -1.74
N VAL A 110 -16.43 4.81 -2.46
CA VAL A 110 -15.86 5.91 -3.25
C VAL A 110 -16.81 6.30 -4.38
N ARG A 111 -17.35 5.33 -5.12
CA ARG A 111 -18.29 5.62 -6.20
C ARG A 111 -19.56 6.30 -5.68
N SER A 112 -20.11 5.81 -4.58
CA SER A 112 -21.27 6.41 -3.92
C SER A 112 -20.99 7.87 -3.52
N ARG A 113 -19.80 8.15 -2.95
CA ARG A 113 -19.39 9.52 -2.62
C ARG A 113 -19.20 10.42 -3.84
N VAL A 114 -18.61 9.91 -4.93
CA VAL A 114 -18.48 10.66 -6.20
C VAL A 114 -19.86 11.05 -6.73
N LEU A 115 -20.82 10.12 -6.74
CA LEU A 115 -22.20 10.39 -7.18
C LEU A 115 -22.90 11.41 -6.27
N PHE A 116 -22.70 11.34 -4.95
CA PHE A 116 -23.22 12.32 -4.02
C PHE A 116 -22.66 13.72 -4.32
N ASN A 117 -21.34 13.85 -4.53
CA ASN A 117 -20.70 15.14 -4.83
C ASN A 117 -21.23 15.77 -6.13
N GLN A 118 -21.57 14.95 -7.13
CA GLN A 118 -22.15 15.41 -8.39
C GLN A 118 -23.54 16.04 -8.22
N LEU A 119 -24.33 15.58 -7.24
CA LEU A 119 -25.69 16.08 -7.00
C LEU A 119 -25.74 17.23 -5.98
N TYR A 120 -24.81 17.24 -5.02
CA TYR A 120 -24.90 18.11 -3.84
C TYR A 120 -23.70 19.05 -3.66
N GLU A 121 -22.84 19.22 -4.67
CA GLU A 121 -21.73 20.19 -4.69
C GLU A 121 -20.83 20.14 -3.45
N ASN A 122 -20.32 18.95 -3.11
CA ASN A 122 -19.44 18.68 -1.97
C ASN A 122 -20.04 18.93 -0.56
N LYS A 123 -21.37 19.05 -0.42
CA LYS A 123 -22.00 19.01 0.90
C LYS A 123 -21.61 17.71 1.66
N GLY A 124 -21.51 17.81 2.99
CA GLY A 124 -21.14 16.67 3.85
C GLY A 124 -19.71 16.16 3.67
N GLU A 125 -18.80 16.93 3.07
CA GLU A 125 -17.39 16.54 2.92
C GLU A 125 -16.69 16.36 4.26
N ALA A 126 -16.92 17.27 5.21
CA ALA A 126 -16.39 17.15 6.57
C ALA A 126 -16.86 15.85 7.25
N ASP A 127 -18.15 15.53 7.16
CA ASP A 127 -18.72 14.32 7.76
C ASP A 127 -18.16 13.05 7.12
N PHE A 128 -17.99 13.04 5.79
CA PHE A 128 -17.37 11.93 5.09
C PHE A 128 -15.90 11.74 5.49
N MET A 129 -15.14 12.84 5.52
CA MET A 129 -13.74 12.80 5.93
C MET A 129 -13.60 12.28 7.36
N GLU A 130 -14.43 12.78 8.26
CA GLU A 130 -14.45 12.36 9.67
C GLU A 130 -14.87 10.88 9.81
N SER A 131 -15.83 10.41 9.00
CA SER A 131 -16.23 9.00 8.99
C SER A 131 -15.08 8.08 8.57
N LEU A 132 -14.32 8.45 7.53
CA LEU A 132 -13.14 7.68 7.11
C LEU A 132 -12.01 7.74 8.14
N ARG A 133 -11.76 8.90 8.75
CA ARG A 133 -10.78 9.02 9.86
C ARG A 133 -11.12 8.08 10.99
N ASN A 134 -12.38 8.09 11.43
CA ASN A 134 -12.87 7.22 12.50
C ASN A 134 -12.74 5.74 12.13
N LEU A 135 -12.94 5.35 10.87
CA LEU A 135 -12.70 3.98 10.42
C LEU A 135 -11.21 3.60 10.50
N PHE A 136 -10.29 4.49 10.10
CA PHE A 136 -8.85 4.26 10.28
C PHE A 136 -8.44 4.21 11.75
N THR A 137 -9.05 5.03 12.61
CA THR A 137 -8.88 4.92 14.06
C THR A 137 -9.31 3.55 14.58
N SER A 138 -10.46 3.03 14.14
CA SER A 138 -10.89 1.66 14.47
C SER A 138 -9.89 0.60 13.99
N PHE A 139 -9.33 0.74 12.77
CA PHE A 139 -8.27 -0.15 12.31
C PHE A 139 -7.03 -0.09 13.22
N ASN A 140 -6.63 1.11 13.63
CA ASN A 140 -5.49 1.33 14.51
C ASN A 140 -5.68 0.66 15.89
N GLU A 141 -6.88 0.78 16.46
CA GLU A 141 -7.25 0.12 17.71
C GLU A 141 -7.25 -1.41 17.56
N MET A 142 -7.84 -1.91 16.47
CA MET A 142 -7.83 -3.34 16.14
C MET A 142 -6.40 -3.87 16.02
N MET A 143 -5.51 -3.17 15.31
CA MET A 143 -4.10 -3.56 15.15
C MET A 143 -3.35 -3.59 16.49
N ASN A 144 -3.60 -2.62 17.37
CA ASN A 144 -2.96 -2.49 18.68
C ASN A 144 -3.53 -3.43 19.77
N SER A 145 -4.67 -4.09 19.53
CA SER A 145 -5.26 -5.04 20.49
C SER A 145 -4.32 -6.22 20.80
N ASN A 146 -4.34 -6.75 22.02
CA ASN A 146 -3.53 -7.93 22.39
C ASN A 146 -4.25 -9.27 22.14
N SER A 147 -5.40 -9.24 21.46
CA SER A 147 -6.23 -10.42 21.26
C SER A 147 -5.61 -11.40 20.27
N GLU A 148 -5.39 -12.64 20.71
CA GLU A 148 -4.82 -13.70 19.87
C GLU A 148 -5.75 -14.09 18.71
N ASN A 149 -7.07 -14.00 18.92
CA ASN A 149 -8.09 -14.35 17.92
C ASN A 149 -8.08 -13.42 16.70
N THR A 150 -7.53 -12.23 16.83
CA THR A 150 -7.53 -11.22 15.74
C THR A 150 -6.32 -11.34 14.80
N GLY A 151 -5.40 -12.28 15.02
CA GLY A 151 -4.14 -12.37 14.26
C GLY A 151 -4.34 -12.51 12.74
N MET A 152 -5.30 -13.33 12.30
CA MET A 152 -5.61 -13.51 10.87
C MET A 152 -6.20 -12.24 10.25
N VAL A 153 -7.07 -11.55 10.99
CA VAL A 153 -7.68 -10.29 10.55
C VAL A 153 -6.63 -9.20 10.43
N LYS A 154 -5.69 -9.09 11.37
CA LYS A 154 -4.57 -8.13 11.29
C LYS A 154 -3.69 -8.36 10.07
N GLY A 155 -3.37 -9.63 9.79
CA GLY A 155 -2.65 -10.01 8.58
C GLY A 155 -3.43 -9.66 7.31
N ALA A 156 -4.75 -9.88 7.30
CA ALA A 156 -5.62 -9.50 6.19
C ALA A 156 -5.70 -7.97 6.03
N ALA A 157 -5.80 -7.21 7.12
CA ALA A 157 -5.82 -5.75 7.08
C ALA A 157 -4.53 -5.20 6.44
N LEU A 158 -3.36 -5.70 6.84
CA LEU A 158 -2.08 -5.33 6.21
C LEU A 158 -2.03 -5.66 4.72
N LYS A 159 -2.72 -6.70 4.28
CA LYS A 159 -2.76 -7.11 2.87
C LYS A 159 -3.75 -6.29 2.03
N TYR A 160 -4.93 -5.99 2.57
CA TYR A 160 -6.05 -5.45 1.79
C TYR A 160 -6.30 -3.96 2.03
N VAL A 161 -5.92 -3.39 3.18
CA VAL A 161 -6.02 -1.93 3.37
C VAL A 161 -5.18 -1.14 2.34
N PRO A 162 -3.93 -1.51 1.96
CA PRO A 162 -3.20 -0.74 0.96
C PRO A 162 -3.83 -0.78 -0.43
N THR A 163 -4.70 -1.76 -0.75
CA THR A 163 -5.30 -1.85 -2.09
C THR A 163 -6.34 -0.77 -2.36
N ILE A 164 -6.88 -0.13 -1.32
CA ILE A 164 -7.92 0.90 -1.44
C ILE A 164 -7.37 2.28 -1.81
N VAL A 165 -6.04 2.47 -1.75
CA VAL A 165 -5.38 3.79 -1.83
C VAL A 165 -5.75 4.55 -3.09
N ASN A 166 -5.71 3.87 -4.24
CA ASN A 166 -5.94 4.49 -5.55
C ASN A 166 -7.40 4.94 -5.75
N ASP A 167 -8.35 4.28 -5.09
CA ASP A 167 -9.76 4.68 -5.11
C ASP A 167 -10.03 5.80 -4.09
N VAL A 168 -9.54 5.65 -2.86
CA VAL A 168 -9.81 6.60 -1.77
C VAL A 168 -9.25 7.99 -2.07
N LYS A 169 -8.09 8.10 -2.72
CA LYS A 169 -7.50 9.40 -3.12
C LYS A 169 -8.39 10.24 -4.05
N LEU A 170 -9.41 9.64 -4.68
CA LEU A 170 -10.34 10.35 -5.56
C LEU A 170 -11.34 11.22 -4.79
N VAL A 171 -11.55 10.91 -3.50
CA VAL A 171 -12.58 11.54 -2.65
C VAL A 171 -12.04 11.96 -1.28
N PHE A 172 -10.74 11.79 -1.03
CA PHE A 172 -10.10 12.09 0.24
C PHE A 172 -8.72 12.71 0.02
N ASP A 173 -8.32 13.62 0.91
CA ASP A 173 -7.04 14.31 0.81
C ASP A 173 -5.83 13.32 0.88
N PRO A 174 -4.97 13.26 -0.15
CA PRO A 174 -3.85 12.31 -0.18
C PRO A 174 -2.83 12.51 0.94
N LYS A 175 -2.64 13.74 1.43
CA LYS A 175 -1.69 14.05 2.50
C LYS A 175 -2.21 13.53 3.84
N GLU A 176 -3.48 13.73 4.12
CA GLU A 176 -4.18 13.16 5.27
C GLU A 176 -4.22 11.64 5.20
N LEU A 177 -4.47 11.06 4.02
CA LEU A 177 -4.41 9.60 3.82
C LEU A 177 -3.04 9.05 4.19
N SER A 178 -1.96 9.74 3.79
CA SER A 178 -0.58 9.37 4.13
C SER A 178 -0.30 9.39 5.64
N LYS A 179 -0.94 10.30 6.40
CA LYS A 179 -0.87 10.31 7.87
C LYS A 179 -1.59 9.10 8.47
N LEU A 180 -2.79 8.79 7.97
CA LEU A 180 -3.56 7.63 8.44
C LEU A 180 -2.81 6.31 8.21
N PHE A 181 -2.18 6.14 7.05
CA PHE A 181 -1.32 4.99 6.79
C PHE A 181 -0.08 4.95 7.68
N THR A 182 0.52 6.10 7.97
CA THR A 182 1.62 6.19 8.92
C THR A 182 1.22 5.67 10.30
N GLU A 183 0.08 6.13 10.82
CA GLU A 183 -0.44 5.66 12.09
C GLU A 183 -0.75 4.16 12.07
N PHE A 184 -1.40 3.68 11.01
CA PHE A 184 -1.73 2.27 10.83
C PHE A 184 -0.50 1.36 10.88
N ILE A 185 0.57 1.70 10.16
CA ILE A 185 1.82 0.93 10.15
C ILE A 185 2.53 0.96 11.51
N LEU A 186 2.44 2.09 12.24
CA LEU A 186 3.03 2.22 13.57
C LEU A 186 2.27 1.44 14.65
N LYS A 187 0.97 1.14 14.43
CA LYS A 187 0.14 0.33 15.33
C LYS A 187 0.25 -1.17 15.12
N VAL A 188 1.06 -1.62 14.16
CA VAL A 188 1.37 -3.05 13.98
C VAL A 188 2.16 -3.57 15.18
N PRO A 189 1.74 -4.68 15.83
CA PRO A 189 2.43 -5.23 16.99
C PRO A 189 3.90 -5.56 16.72
N LEU A 190 4.80 -5.11 17.59
CA LEU A 190 6.24 -5.33 17.45
C LEU A 190 6.60 -6.83 17.44
N GLY A 191 7.48 -7.23 16.52
CA GLY A 191 7.95 -8.61 16.40
C GLY A 191 6.92 -9.60 15.82
N ARG A 192 5.71 -9.14 15.48
CA ARG A 192 4.69 -9.95 14.78
C ARG A 192 4.38 -9.31 13.42
N LEU A 193 3.94 -10.14 12.47
CA LEU A 193 3.49 -9.69 11.15
C LEU A 193 4.54 -8.86 10.38
N VAL A 194 5.84 -9.05 10.66
CA VAL A 194 6.92 -8.24 10.07
C VAL A 194 6.90 -8.34 8.54
N LYS A 195 6.74 -9.55 8.01
CA LYS A 195 6.64 -9.78 6.57
C LYS A 195 5.45 -9.02 5.96
N GLN A 196 4.24 -9.20 6.52
CA GLN A 196 3.02 -8.54 6.05
C GLN A 196 3.11 -7.02 6.16
N LYS A 197 3.79 -6.50 7.18
CA LYS A 197 4.03 -5.07 7.35
C LYS A 197 4.92 -4.51 6.24
N LEU A 198 6.00 -5.21 5.90
CA LEU A 198 6.89 -4.80 4.82
C LEU A 198 6.21 -4.94 3.45
N GLU A 199 5.42 -5.99 3.23
CA GLU A 199 4.59 -6.16 2.02
C GLU A 199 3.57 -5.02 1.88
N CYS A 200 2.89 -4.64 2.97
CA CYS A 200 1.99 -3.49 2.98
C CYS A 200 2.68 -2.18 2.58
N LEU A 201 3.90 -1.94 3.09
CA LEU A 201 4.70 -0.77 2.69
C LEU A 201 5.09 -0.81 1.21
N ILE A 202 5.42 -1.98 0.67
CA ILE A 202 5.70 -2.17 -0.76
C ILE A 202 4.45 -1.82 -1.59
N ASP A 203 3.27 -2.29 -1.18
CA ASP A 203 2.01 -1.98 -1.87
C ASP A 203 1.70 -0.48 -1.85
N ILE A 204 1.99 0.22 -0.74
CA ILE A 204 1.86 1.68 -0.65
C ILE A 204 2.84 2.38 -1.61
N VAL A 205 4.08 1.92 -1.73
CA VAL A 205 5.08 2.47 -2.66
C VAL A 205 4.65 2.32 -4.11
N HIS A 206 4.03 1.19 -4.46
CA HIS A 206 3.48 0.94 -5.80
C HIS A 206 2.18 1.69 -6.10
N SER A 207 1.52 2.24 -5.08
CA SER A 207 0.33 3.08 -5.28
C SER A 207 0.70 4.47 -5.78
N ASP A 208 -0.27 5.17 -6.37
CA ASP A 208 -0.07 6.55 -6.84
C ASP A 208 0.17 7.54 -5.68
N LEU A 209 -0.11 7.13 -4.44
CA LEU A 209 0.11 7.97 -3.26
C LEU A 209 1.59 8.32 -3.10
N PHE A 210 2.49 7.36 -3.33
CA PHE A 210 3.94 7.60 -3.23
C PHE A 210 4.52 8.35 -4.44
N ALA A 211 3.77 8.44 -5.54
CA ALA A 211 4.16 9.28 -6.68
C ALA A 211 4.02 10.78 -6.38
N HIS A 212 3.21 11.16 -5.38
CA HIS A 212 3.02 12.56 -4.98
C HIS A 212 4.09 13.04 -4.00
N HIS A 213 4.68 14.20 -4.29
CA HIS A 213 5.76 14.80 -3.48
C HIS A 213 5.38 14.95 -1.99
N ASP A 214 4.25 15.59 -1.71
CA ASP A 214 3.84 15.90 -0.33
C ASP A 214 3.50 14.64 0.49
N CYS A 215 3.05 13.58 -0.19
CA CYS A 215 2.79 12.29 0.43
C CYS A 215 4.11 11.57 0.76
N ARG A 216 5.13 11.66 -0.12
CA ARG A 216 6.46 11.10 0.16
C ARG A 216 7.14 11.76 1.34
N GLU A 217 6.97 13.06 1.54
CA GLU A 217 7.52 13.75 2.71
C GLU A 217 7.01 13.16 4.04
N ILE A 218 5.82 12.56 4.03
CA ILE A 218 5.22 11.90 5.20
C ILE A 218 5.62 10.43 5.26
N LEU A 219 5.50 9.70 4.15
CA LEU A 219 5.66 8.24 4.10
C LEU A 219 7.12 7.79 4.13
N LEU A 220 8.03 8.53 3.47
CA LEU A 220 9.43 8.12 3.35
C LEU A 220 10.17 8.11 4.70
N PRO A 221 10.03 9.13 5.59
CA PRO A 221 10.64 9.08 6.92
C PRO A 221 10.22 7.84 7.71
N LEU A 222 8.93 7.47 7.67
CA LEU A 222 8.42 6.24 8.28
C LEU A 222 9.10 5.01 7.68
N MET A 223 9.07 4.87 6.35
CA MET A 223 9.61 3.70 5.65
C MET A 223 11.11 3.52 5.92
N THR A 224 11.89 4.61 5.92
CA THR A 224 13.32 4.56 6.23
C THR A 224 13.59 4.15 7.67
N GLU A 225 12.75 4.55 8.63
CA GLU A 225 12.87 4.10 10.02
C GLU A 225 12.53 2.62 10.18
N GLN A 226 11.46 2.13 9.52
CA GLN A 226 11.10 0.72 9.53
C GLN A 226 12.21 -0.15 8.88
N LEU A 227 12.72 0.28 7.71
CA LEU A 227 13.83 -0.38 7.04
C LEU A 227 15.06 -0.46 7.94
N LYS A 228 15.47 0.65 8.56
CA LYS A 228 16.62 0.68 9.46
C LYS A 228 16.44 -0.33 10.59
N PHE A 229 15.30 -0.27 11.27
CA PHE A 229 14.99 -1.12 12.41
C PHE A 229 15.04 -2.61 12.07
N HIS A 230 14.35 -3.02 10.99
CA HIS A 230 14.28 -4.43 10.60
C HIS A 230 15.60 -4.95 10.03
N LEU A 231 16.35 -4.13 9.27
CA LEU A 231 17.69 -4.49 8.80
C LEU A 231 18.69 -4.67 9.95
N GLU A 232 18.66 -3.79 10.97
CA GLU A 232 19.53 -3.92 12.15
C GLU A 232 19.20 -5.18 12.97
N LYS A 233 17.92 -5.56 13.05
CA LYS A 233 17.47 -6.81 13.69
C LYS A 233 17.60 -8.05 12.81
N ARG A 234 17.92 -7.90 11.53
CA ARG A 234 17.96 -8.97 10.51
C ARG A 234 16.61 -9.68 10.33
N GLU A 235 15.52 -8.94 10.49
CA GLU A 235 14.16 -9.44 10.27
C GLU A 235 13.77 -9.23 8.80
N GLU A 236 13.30 -10.30 8.14
CA GLU A 236 12.80 -10.26 6.75
C GLU A 236 13.68 -9.45 5.78
N PRO A 237 14.99 -9.77 5.69
CA PRO A 237 15.92 -8.96 4.91
C PRO A 237 15.56 -8.84 3.43
N LYS A 238 15.02 -9.92 2.83
CA LYS A 238 14.58 -9.93 1.44
C LYS A 238 13.45 -8.92 1.19
N ALA A 239 12.49 -8.82 2.11
CA ALA A 239 11.39 -7.86 2.01
C ALA A 239 11.88 -6.42 2.24
N CYS A 240 12.82 -6.20 3.18
CA CYS A 240 13.45 -4.89 3.36
C CYS A 240 14.19 -4.42 2.10
N CYS A 241 14.93 -5.34 1.49
CA CYS A 241 15.63 -5.16 0.24
C CYS A 241 14.70 -4.81 -0.93
N GLN A 242 13.58 -5.53 -1.06
CA GLN A 242 12.56 -5.24 -2.06
C GLN A 242 11.95 -3.85 -1.84
N LEU A 243 11.51 -3.54 -0.61
CA LEU A 243 10.95 -2.23 -0.27
C LEU A 243 11.91 -1.08 -0.59
N LEU A 244 13.19 -1.20 -0.21
CA LEU A 244 14.18 -0.18 -0.54
C LEU A 244 14.35 -0.03 -2.07
N SER A 245 14.36 -1.15 -2.80
CA SER A 245 14.48 -1.14 -4.26
C SER A 245 13.29 -0.43 -4.92
N ASP A 246 12.06 -0.72 -4.47
CA ASP A 246 10.84 -0.13 -5.03
C ASP A 246 10.76 1.37 -4.72
N ILE A 247 11.14 1.79 -3.50
CA ILE A 247 11.22 3.22 -3.14
C ILE A 247 12.18 3.94 -4.09
N LEU A 248 13.36 3.37 -4.29
CA LEU A 248 14.40 3.92 -5.13
C LEU A 248 13.98 3.98 -6.61
N GLU A 249 13.29 2.94 -7.10
CA GLU A 249 12.73 2.92 -8.44
C GLU A 249 11.74 4.07 -8.67
N VAL A 250 10.84 4.31 -7.70
CA VAL A 250 9.92 5.45 -7.79
C VAL A 250 10.67 6.77 -7.76
N LEU A 251 11.67 6.94 -6.88
CA LEU A 251 12.43 8.19 -6.77
C LEU A 251 13.31 8.50 -8.00
N TYR A 252 13.64 7.49 -8.81
CA TYR A 252 14.41 7.66 -10.04
C TYR A 252 13.54 8.04 -11.24
N ARG A 253 12.21 7.88 -11.13
CA ARG A 253 11.29 8.29 -12.20
C ARG A 253 11.34 9.80 -12.42
N LYS A 254 11.15 10.22 -13.67
CA LYS A 254 11.20 11.65 -14.04
C LYS A 254 9.89 12.39 -13.80
N ASP A 255 8.79 11.67 -13.63
CA ASP A 255 7.43 12.20 -13.53
C ASP A 255 6.94 12.40 -12.09
N VAL A 256 7.77 12.13 -11.09
CA VAL A 256 7.37 12.19 -9.67
C VAL A 256 7.76 13.50 -8.97
N GLY A 257 8.33 14.47 -9.69
CA GLY A 257 8.78 15.75 -9.11
C GLY A 257 10.14 15.65 -8.39
N PRO A 258 10.49 16.60 -7.50
CA PRO A 258 11.79 16.62 -6.83
C PRO A 258 12.04 15.42 -5.90
N THR A 259 13.22 14.81 -6.02
CA THR A 259 13.59 13.62 -5.23
C THR A 259 14.92 13.76 -4.48
N GLN A 260 15.63 14.90 -4.62
CA GLN A 260 16.96 15.11 -4.02
C GLN A 260 16.95 14.97 -2.50
N TRP A 261 16.01 15.64 -1.82
CA TRP A 261 15.87 15.57 -0.36
C TRP A 261 15.50 14.14 0.11
N HIS A 262 14.63 13.47 -0.63
CA HIS A 262 14.23 12.09 -0.37
C HIS A 262 15.43 11.12 -0.42
N VAL A 263 16.28 11.23 -1.46
CA VAL A 263 17.50 10.43 -1.60
C VAL A 263 18.50 10.76 -0.48
N GLN A 264 18.63 12.03 -0.10
CA GLN A 264 19.50 12.43 1.01
C GLN A 264 19.10 11.73 2.32
N ILE A 265 17.81 11.68 2.65
CA ILE A 265 17.33 10.96 3.85
C ILE A 265 17.71 9.49 3.81
N ILE A 266 17.52 8.83 2.67
CA ILE A 266 17.87 7.41 2.51
C ILE A 266 19.37 7.22 2.75
N MET A 267 20.21 8.05 2.15
CA MET A 267 21.66 7.98 2.31
C MET A 267 22.09 8.22 3.76
N GLU A 268 21.55 9.23 4.42
CA GLU A 268 21.90 9.56 5.81
C GLU A 268 21.43 8.47 6.80
N LYS A 269 20.22 7.94 6.63
CA LYS A 269 19.63 6.99 7.58
C LYS A 269 20.01 5.53 7.32
N LEU A 270 20.18 5.12 6.07
CA LEU A 270 20.26 3.70 5.69
C LEU A 270 21.61 3.25 5.15
N LEU A 271 22.45 4.14 4.60
CA LEU A 271 23.69 3.73 3.90
C LEU A 271 24.57 2.79 4.75
N ARG A 272 24.83 3.16 6.00
CA ARG A 272 25.67 2.35 6.90
C ARG A 272 25.03 1.00 7.20
N THR A 273 23.74 0.99 7.47
CA THR A 273 22.99 -0.22 7.83
C THR A 273 22.92 -1.17 6.63
N VAL A 274 22.58 -0.67 5.45
CA VAL A 274 22.53 -1.42 4.19
C VAL A 274 23.91 -2.01 3.86
N ASN A 275 24.97 -1.21 3.91
CA ASN A 275 26.33 -1.71 3.66
C ASN A 275 26.71 -2.87 4.59
N ARG A 276 26.39 -2.75 5.89
CA ARG A 276 26.65 -3.81 6.87
C ARG A 276 25.83 -5.07 6.58
N THR A 277 24.58 -4.90 6.17
CA THR A 277 23.68 -6.00 5.82
C THR A 277 24.17 -6.74 4.59
N VAL A 278 24.57 -6.04 3.52
CA VAL A 278 25.11 -6.63 2.28
C VAL A 278 26.40 -7.42 2.56
N ILE A 279 27.33 -6.86 3.33
CA ILE A 279 28.58 -7.54 3.72
C ILE A 279 28.30 -8.84 4.47
N THR A 280 27.28 -8.83 5.33
CA THR A 280 26.92 -9.99 6.13
C THR A 280 26.25 -11.07 5.26
N MET A 281 25.23 -10.71 4.48
CA MET A 281 24.51 -11.66 3.61
C MET A 281 25.43 -12.30 2.57
N GLY A 282 26.41 -11.52 2.15
CA GLY A 282 27.40 -11.97 1.21
C GLY A 282 28.27 -13.15 1.62
N ARG A 283 28.37 -13.36 2.93
CA ARG A 283 29.07 -14.52 3.49
C ARG A 283 28.18 -15.76 3.58
N ASP A 284 26.86 -15.58 3.56
CA ASP A 284 25.88 -16.62 3.87
C ASP A 284 25.13 -17.16 2.64
N SER A 285 25.05 -16.44 1.51
CA SER A 285 24.37 -16.91 0.28
C SER A 285 24.76 -16.15 -0.99
N PRO A 286 25.46 -16.75 -1.97
CA PRO A 286 25.93 -16.08 -3.20
C PRO A 286 24.85 -15.76 -4.26
N HIS A 287 23.58 -16.11 -4.06
CA HIS A 287 22.53 -15.98 -5.10
C HIS A 287 21.46 -14.90 -4.84
N ILE A 288 21.51 -14.18 -3.70
CA ILE A 288 20.53 -13.13 -3.37
C ILE A 288 21.00 -11.74 -3.85
N TYR A 289 22.23 -11.64 -4.35
CA TYR A 289 22.92 -10.39 -4.70
C TYR A 289 22.37 -9.60 -5.89
N CYS A 290 21.74 -10.24 -6.89
CA CYS A 290 21.57 -9.58 -8.20
C CYS A 290 20.59 -8.40 -8.24
N ASN A 291 19.52 -8.39 -7.43
CA ASN A 291 18.48 -7.36 -7.59
C ASN A 291 18.70 -6.14 -6.68
N THR A 292 19.18 -6.35 -5.46
CA THR A 292 19.38 -5.27 -4.48
C THR A 292 20.63 -4.46 -4.76
N ASP A 293 21.70 -5.13 -5.19
CA ASP A 293 22.94 -4.45 -5.53
C ASP A 293 22.75 -3.61 -6.79
N ALA A 294 22.02 -4.12 -7.79
CA ALA A 294 21.68 -3.35 -8.99
C ALA A 294 20.82 -2.10 -8.68
N ALA A 295 19.88 -2.18 -7.74
CA ALA A 295 19.04 -1.05 -7.34
C ALA A 295 19.82 0.02 -6.56
N LEU A 296 20.68 -0.39 -5.63
CA LEU A 296 21.58 0.52 -4.89
C LEU A 296 22.63 1.16 -5.81
N ILE A 297 23.20 0.40 -6.75
CA ILE A 297 24.15 0.89 -7.76
C ILE A 297 23.48 1.92 -8.69
N ARG A 298 22.22 1.70 -9.10
CA ARG A 298 21.46 2.65 -9.94
C ARG A 298 21.14 3.97 -9.24
N CYS A 299 21.05 3.97 -7.91
CA CYS A 299 20.57 5.12 -7.13
C CYS A 299 21.67 5.89 -6.40
N LEU A 300 22.92 5.42 -6.50
CA LEU A 300 24.04 6.30 -6.22
C LEU A 300 23.96 7.48 -7.18
N PRO A 301 23.99 8.72 -6.67
CA PRO A 301 24.07 9.86 -7.55
C PRO A 301 25.33 9.66 -8.38
N CYS A 302 25.17 9.55 -9.70
CA CYS A 302 26.25 9.60 -10.65
C CYS A 302 26.30 11.02 -11.26
N PRO A 303 26.94 12.02 -10.60
CA PRO A 303 27.31 13.26 -11.29
C PRO A 303 28.60 13.12 -12.13
N LEU A 304 29.30 11.98 -12.13
CA LEU A 304 30.69 11.93 -12.64
C LEU A 304 30.96 10.96 -13.80
N LEU A 305 29.97 10.26 -14.34
CA LEU A 305 30.14 9.52 -15.61
C LEU A 305 30.16 10.44 -16.86
N HIS A 306 29.92 11.74 -16.70
CA HIS A 306 29.94 12.70 -17.82
C HIS A 306 31.26 13.47 -18.01
N SER A 307 32.31 13.22 -17.21
CA SER A 307 33.60 13.94 -17.37
C SER A 307 34.75 13.12 -17.96
N SER A 308 34.54 11.89 -18.41
CA SER A 308 35.62 11.08 -18.98
C SER A 308 35.15 10.10 -20.05
N SER A 309 34.64 10.64 -21.16
CA SER A 309 34.50 9.87 -22.40
C SER A 309 34.78 10.75 -23.62
N SER A 310 35.98 11.32 -23.66
CA SER A 310 36.67 11.43 -24.95
C SER A 310 37.26 10.06 -25.30
N SER A 311 36.98 9.62 -26.53
CA SER A 311 37.52 8.47 -27.28
C SER A 311 36.92 7.06 -27.08
N SER A 312 36.27 6.65 -28.17
CA SER A 312 36.35 5.35 -28.87
C SER A 312 35.53 4.12 -28.42
N SER A 313 34.56 3.80 -29.31
CA SER A 313 34.22 2.49 -29.88
C SER A 313 33.74 1.33 -28.98
N SER A 314 32.43 1.08 -29.08
CA SER A 314 31.79 -0.22 -29.33
C SER A 314 32.54 -1.50 -28.94
N SER A 315 32.18 -2.07 -27.79
CA SER A 315 32.02 -3.53 -27.62
C SER A 315 31.34 -3.82 -26.29
N SER A 316 30.36 -4.73 -26.36
CA SER A 316 29.66 -5.40 -25.28
C SER A 316 30.58 -5.73 -24.09
N LEU A 317 30.51 -4.92 -23.03
CA LEU A 317 31.09 -5.23 -21.73
C LEU A 317 29.96 -5.34 -20.73
N THR A 318 29.61 -6.59 -20.44
CA THR A 318 28.98 -7.02 -19.21
C THR A 318 29.64 -6.32 -18.03
N TYR A 319 28.98 -5.30 -17.50
CA TYR A 319 29.34 -4.67 -16.23
C TYR A 319 29.03 -5.63 -15.08
N SER A 320 29.89 -6.62 -14.93
CA SER A 320 30.15 -7.30 -13.65
C SER A 320 31.06 -6.37 -12.83
N LEU A 321 30.53 -5.23 -12.37
CA LEU A 321 31.17 -4.51 -11.27
C LEU A 321 30.94 -5.34 -10.01
N SER A 322 31.99 -6.01 -9.55
CA SER A 322 31.93 -6.72 -8.28
C SER A 322 31.73 -5.73 -7.12
N CYS A 323 31.00 -6.11 -6.07
CA CYS A 323 30.68 -5.25 -4.91
C CYS A 323 31.89 -4.52 -4.29
N SER A 324 33.12 -4.95 -4.55
CA SER A 324 34.34 -4.28 -4.09
C SER A 324 34.54 -2.90 -4.73
N GLU A 325 34.18 -2.70 -6.00
CA GLU A 325 34.39 -1.43 -6.71
C GLU A 325 33.40 -0.35 -6.27
N VAL A 326 32.15 -0.74 -6.00
CA VAL A 326 31.09 0.17 -5.49
C VAL A 326 31.37 0.60 -4.05
N ILE A 327 31.88 -0.33 -3.22
CA ILE A 327 32.33 -0.01 -1.86
C ILE A 327 33.59 0.87 -1.89
N LEU A 328 34.52 0.64 -2.82
CA LEU A 328 35.71 1.49 -3.00
C LEU A 328 35.35 2.89 -3.51
N GLU A 329 34.37 3.02 -4.41
CA GLU A 329 33.87 4.33 -4.86
C GLU A 329 33.15 5.08 -3.73
N LEU A 330 32.30 4.41 -2.95
CA LEU A 330 31.67 4.99 -1.76
C LEU A 330 32.68 5.44 -0.69
N LEU A 331 33.75 4.67 -0.48
CA LEU A 331 34.87 5.03 0.39
C LEU A 331 35.70 6.19 -0.20
N SER A 332 35.87 6.27 -1.53
CA SER A 332 36.57 7.39 -2.17
C SER A 332 35.79 8.71 -2.07
N VAL A 333 34.45 8.65 -2.20
CA VAL A 333 33.57 9.82 -2.11
C VAL A 333 33.52 10.36 -0.69
N SER A 334 33.47 9.48 0.32
CA SER A 334 33.57 9.89 1.73
C SER A 334 34.94 10.50 2.10
N GLN A 335 36.02 10.08 1.45
CA GLN A 335 37.34 10.70 1.61
C GLN A 335 37.48 12.04 0.86
N SER A 336 36.81 12.19 -0.29
CA SER A 336 36.86 13.41 -1.12
C SER A 336 36.13 14.63 -0.53
N LYS A 337 35.17 14.42 0.39
CA LYS A 337 34.40 15.49 1.06
C LYS A 337 34.97 15.96 2.40
N GLY A 338 36.18 15.53 2.78
CA GLY A 338 36.95 16.19 3.84
C GLY A 338 36.29 16.21 5.22
N ILE A 339 35.50 15.21 5.61
CA ILE A 339 35.17 15.01 7.03
C ILE A 339 36.36 14.31 7.69
N ARG A 340 37.36 15.10 8.07
CA ARG A 340 38.40 14.66 9.01
C ARG A 340 37.72 14.34 10.34
N ALA A 341 37.42 13.06 10.57
CA ALA A 341 37.25 12.58 11.93
C ALA A 341 38.59 12.81 12.65
N LYS A 342 38.61 13.79 13.56
CA LYS A 342 39.72 13.92 14.51
C LYS A 342 39.80 12.62 15.31
N PRO A 343 40.98 11.99 15.43
CA PRO A 343 41.16 10.94 16.42
C PRO A 343 41.11 11.60 17.80
N ILE A 344 40.21 11.13 18.66
CA ILE A 344 40.17 11.48 20.08
C ILE A 344 40.64 10.23 20.84
N PRO A 345 41.40 10.39 21.95
CA PRO A 345 42.41 9.45 22.44
C PRO A 345 41.94 8.05 22.82
#